data_AF-A0AA96T9T1-F1
#
_entry.id   AF-A0AA96T9T1-F1
#
_cell.length_a   1.000
_cell.length_b   1.000
_cell.length_c   1.000
_cell.angle_alpha   90.00
_cell.angle_beta   90.00
_cell.angle_gamma   90.00
#
_symmetry.space_group_name_H-M   'P 1'
#
loop_
_entity.id
_entity.type
_entity.pdbx_description
1 polymer ?
#
loop_
_entity_poly.entity_id
_entity_poly.type
_entity_poly.pdbx_seq_one_letter_code
_entity_poly.pdbx_strand_id
1 'polypeptide(L)'
;MSYVLTNGRHYVKVKETGGVAKTRNISEATVFSTVDEAEAILQKSVRKTRSYYVKDPATNIRYTYPKDTRRIHFPDEVRQLIYNTA
;
A
#
# COMPACT_ATOMS: atom_id res chain seq x y z
N MET A 1 11.72 -1.06 -17.51
CA MET A 1 10.41 -1.02 -16.80
C MET A 1 10.53 0.00 -15.70
N SER A 2 9.45 0.73 -15.42
CA SER A 2 9.40 1.76 -14.38
C SER A 2 8.22 1.47 -13.48
N TYR A 3 8.37 1.64 -12.17
CA TYR A 3 7.31 1.37 -11.22
C TYR A 3 7.03 2.60 -10.38
N VAL A 4 5.75 2.83 -10.08
CA VAL A 4 5.31 3.90 -9.20
C VAL A 4 4.41 3.35 -8.11
N LEU A 5 4.52 3.91 -6.92
CA LEU A 5 3.59 3.59 -5.82
C LEU A 5 2.40 4.53 -5.89
N THR A 6 1.20 3.98 -5.99
CA THR A 6 -0.04 4.75 -6.06
C THR A 6 -1.18 4.06 -5.31
N ASN A 7 -2.17 4.84 -4.88
CA ASN A 7 -3.45 4.35 -4.41
C ASN A 7 -4.59 4.65 -5.39
N GLY A 8 -4.27 5.07 -6.61
CA GLY A 8 -5.21 5.50 -7.66
C GLY A 8 -5.59 6.99 -7.63
N ARG A 9 -5.28 7.72 -6.56
CA ARG A 9 -5.49 9.18 -6.46
C ARG A 9 -4.20 9.97 -6.23
N HIS A 10 -3.26 9.37 -5.54
CA HIS A 10 -1.99 9.97 -5.16
C HIS A 10 -0.84 9.04 -5.49
N TYR A 11 0.33 9.63 -5.70
CA TYR A 11 1.60 8.96 -5.88
C TYR A 11 2.51 9.20 -4.69
N VAL A 12 3.45 8.29 -4.47
CA VAL A 12 4.51 8.43 -3.48
C VAL A 12 5.69 9.19 -4.07
N LYS A 13 6.18 10.16 -3.31
CA LYS A 13 7.47 10.81 -3.48
C LYS A 13 8.35 10.49 -2.27
N VAL A 14 9.53 9.95 -2.51
CA VAL A 14 10.58 9.74 -1.51
C VAL A 14 11.32 11.07 -1.33
N LYS A 15 11.48 11.50 -0.08
CA LYS A 15 12.28 12.66 0.29
C LYS A 15 13.75 12.27 0.39
N GLU A 16 14.65 13.25 0.31
CA GLU A 16 16.09 13.06 0.53
C GLU A 16 16.41 12.41 1.88
N THR A 17 15.60 12.69 2.91
CA THR A 17 15.71 12.07 4.24
C THR A 17 15.25 10.60 4.29
N GLY A 18 14.84 10.01 3.16
CA GLY A 18 14.32 8.65 3.06
C GLY A 18 12.88 8.48 3.57
N GLY A 19 12.20 9.56 3.94
CA GLY A 19 10.79 9.57 4.32
C GLY A 19 9.86 9.64 3.11
N VAL A 20 8.63 9.16 3.28
CA VAL A 20 7.60 9.16 2.22
C VAL A 20 6.65 10.36 2.33
N ALA A 21 6.40 11.02 1.20
CA ALA A 21 5.37 12.05 0.99
C ALA A 21 4.38 11.63 -0.12
N LYS A 22 3.21 12.28 -0.13
CA LYS A 22 2.18 12.09 -1.16
C LYS A 22 2.16 13.27 -2.12
N THR A 23 2.02 13.01 -3.41
CA THR A 23 1.77 14.02 -4.45
C THR A 23 0.59 13.59 -5.32
N ARG A 24 -0.06 14.54 -6.01
CA ARG A 24 -1.05 14.23 -7.05
C ARG A 24 -0.42 14.19 -8.43
N ASN A 25 0.73 14.83 -8.60
CA ASN A 25 1.41 14.93 -9.87
C ASN A 25 2.27 13.68 -10.10
N ILE A 26 2.06 12.97 -11.21
CA ILE A 26 2.84 11.77 -11.53
C ILE A 26 4.30 12.10 -11.84
N SER A 27 4.58 13.29 -12.38
CA SER A 27 5.93 13.73 -12.72
C SER A 27 6.82 13.95 -11.48
N GLU A 28 6.21 14.17 -10.33
CA GLU A 28 6.91 14.31 -9.04
C GLU A 28 7.04 13.00 -8.28
N ALA A 29 6.42 11.92 -8.79
CA ALA A 29 6.47 10.62 -8.15
C ALA A 29 7.87 10.03 -8.26
N THR A 30 8.27 9.29 -7.24
CA THR A 30 9.50 8.50 -7.31
C THR A 30 9.25 7.30 -8.22
N VAL A 31 10.11 7.16 -9.21
CA VAL A 31 10.12 6.03 -10.14
C VAL A 31 11.13 5.01 -9.64
N PHE A 32 10.70 3.77 -9.50
CA PHE A 32 11.52 2.63 -9.10
C PHE A 32 11.88 1.78 -10.31
N SER A 33 13.05 1.16 -10.28
CA SER A 33 13.53 0.31 -11.38
C SER A 33 12.96 -1.10 -11.27
N THR A 34 12.74 -1.58 -10.04
CA THR A 34 12.23 -2.91 -9.73
C THR A 34 11.01 -2.86 -8.83
N VAL A 35 10.24 -3.94 -8.80
CA VAL A 35 9.10 -4.09 -7.89
C VAL A 35 9.60 -4.20 -6.44
N ASP A 36 10.69 -4.93 -6.21
CA ASP A 36 11.28 -5.13 -4.88
C ASP A 36 11.70 -3.82 -4.20
N GLU A 37 12.29 -2.88 -4.95
CA GLU A 37 12.61 -1.53 -4.45
C GLU A 37 11.36 -0.79 -3.98
N ALA A 38 10.27 -0.89 -4.75
CA ALA A 38 9.01 -0.26 -4.41
C ALA A 38 8.35 -0.93 -3.18
N GLU A 39 8.42 -2.26 -3.08
CA GLU A 39 7.93 -3.02 -1.93
C GLU A 39 8.70 -2.71 -0.65
N ALA A 40 10.02 -2.55 -0.72
CA ALA A 40 10.84 -2.14 0.41
C ALA A 40 10.38 -0.80 1.00
N ILE A 41 9.97 0.16 0.15
CA ILE A 41 9.39 1.43 0.60
C ILE A 41 8.01 1.23 1.25
N LEU A 42 7.18 0.34 0.71
CA LEU A 42 5.89 -0.01 1.32
C LEU A 42 6.08 -0.60 2.73
N GLN A 43 7.06 -1.48 2.91
CA GLN A 43 7.40 -2.09 4.20
C GLN A 43 8.00 -1.08 5.18
N LYS A 44 8.91 -0.21 4.73
CA LYS A 44 9.51 0.81 5.60
C LYS A 44 8.49 1.83 6.11
N SER A 45 7.46 2.11 5.31
CA SER A 45 6.46 3.16 5.59
C SER A 45 5.02 2.66 5.72
N VAL A 46 4.80 1.43 6.20
CA VAL A 46 3.48 0.75 6.22
C VAL A 46 2.33 1.67 6.64
N ARG A 47 2.51 2.45 7.72
CA ARG A 47 1.45 3.31 8.26
C ARG A 47 0.97 4.38 7.27
N LYS A 48 1.86 4.91 6.43
CA LYS A 48 1.55 5.94 5.43
C LYS A 48 1.15 5.35 4.08
N THR A 49 1.63 4.15 3.76
CA THR A 49 1.48 3.50 2.45
C THR A 49 0.50 2.33 2.45
N ARG A 50 -0.26 2.11 3.53
CA ARG A 50 -1.18 0.96 3.71
C ARG A 50 -2.19 0.74 2.59
N SER A 51 -2.59 1.79 1.86
CA SER A 51 -3.53 1.70 0.73
C SER A 51 -2.87 1.81 -0.65
N TYR A 52 -1.54 1.92 -0.68
CA TYR A 52 -0.77 2.04 -1.91
C TYR A 52 -0.38 0.66 -2.42
N TYR A 53 -0.21 0.57 -3.73
CA TYR A 53 0.23 -0.60 -4.48
C TYR A 53 1.27 -0.17 -5.51
N VAL A 54 2.08 -1.12 -5.97
CA VAL A 54 3.02 -0.89 -7.06
C VAL A 54 2.23 -0.95 -8.37
N LYS A 55 2.43 0.04 -9.23
CA LYS A 55 1.83 0.11 -10.57
C LYS A 55 2.93 0.29 -11.60
N ASP A 56 2.86 -0.51 -12.65
CA ASP A 56 3.60 -0.26 -13.88
C ASP A 56 2.77 0.71 -14.76
N PRO A 57 3.24 1.94 -15.02
CA PRO A 57 2.51 2.90 -15.84
C PRO A 57 2.46 2.51 -17.33
N ALA A 58 3.39 1.67 -17.83
CA ALA A 58 3.41 1.25 -19.23
C ALA A 58 2.37 0.16 -19.51
N THR A 59 2.26 -0.84 -18.64
CA THR A 59 1.35 -1.98 -18.80
C THR A 59 0.03 -1.83 -18.03
N ASN A 60 -0.07 -0.84 -17.14
CA ASN A 60 -1.17 -0.66 -16.17
C ASN A 60 -1.38 -1.84 -15.21
N ILE A 61 -0.45 -2.79 -15.14
CA ILE A 61 -0.48 -3.91 -14.20
C ILE A 61 -0.27 -3.38 -12.78
N ARG A 62 -0.99 -3.98 -11.82
CA ARG A 62 -0.91 -3.66 -10.39
C ARG A 62 -0.34 -4.85 -9.64
N TYR A 63 0.66 -4.61 -8.82
CA TYR A 63 1.20 -5.60 -7.90
C TYR A 63 0.71 -5.27 -6.50
N THR A 64 -0.03 -6.22 -5.91
CA THR A 64 -0.59 -6.10 -4.57
C THR A 64 0.29 -6.78 -3.56
N TYR A 65 0.69 -6.02 -2.54
CA TYR A 65 1.36 -6.58 -1.37
C TYR A 65 0.34 -7.15 -0.38
N PRO A 66 0.51 -8.39 0.12
CA PRO A 66 -0.39 -8.99 1.10
C PRO A 66 -0.39 -8.15 2.37
N LYS A 67 -1.58 -7.71 2.79
CA LYS A 67 -1.74 -6.97 4.05
C LYS A 67 -1.80 -7.97 5.18
N ASP A 68 -0.94 -7.78 6.17
CA ASP A 68 -0.99 -8.53 7.41
C ASP A 68 -2.27 -8.12 8.19
N THR A 69 -3.36 -8.82 7.92
CA THR A 69 -4.66 -8.59 8.57
C THR A 69 -4.64 -9.24 9.94
N ARG A 70 -4.16 -8.50 10.95
CA ARG A 70 -4.35 -8.82 12.38
C ARG A 70 -5.82 -8.83 12.84
N ARG A 71 -6.78 -8.70 11.92
CA ARG A 71 -8.20 -8.66 12.23
C ARG A 71 -8.73 -10.09 12.24
N ILE A 72 -8.96 -10.60 13.43
CA ILE A 72 -9.61 -11.89 13.63
C ILE A 72 -11.08 -11.71 13.25
N HIS A 73 -11.56 -12.49 12.28
CA HIS A 73 -12.98 -12.62 12.01
C HIS A 73 -13.51 -13.79 12.82
N PHE A 74 -14.31 -13.50 13.85
CA PHE A 74 -14.98 -14.55 14.60
C PHE A 74 -16.03 -15.24 13.73
N PRO A 75 -16.18 -16.58 13.82
CA PRO A 75 -17.29 -17.30 13.19
C PRO A 75 -18.64 -16.76 13.67
N ASP A 76 -19.69 -16.92 12.85
CA ASP A 76 -21.00 -16.36 13.12
C ASP A 76 -21.59 -16.83 14.45
N GLU A 77 -21.36 -18.09 14.83
CA GLU A 77 -21.78 -18.67 16.11
C GLU A 77 -21.19 -17.91 17.31
N VAL A 78 -19.89 -17.59 17.26
CA VAL A 78 -19.19 -16.84 18.31
C VAL A 78 -19.70 -15.41 18.37
N ARG A 79 -20.05 -14.80 17.23
CA ARG A 79 -20.63 -13.45 17.19
C ARG A 79 -22.03 -13.42 17.82
N GLN A 80 -22.88 -14.40 17.52
CA GLN A 80 -24.22 -14.51 18.10
C GLN A 80 -24.16 -14.70 19.61
N LEU A 81 -23.24 -15.54 20.10
CA LEU A 81 -23.01 -15.70 21.55
C LEU A 81 -22.68 -14.37 22.22
N ILE A 82 -21.73 -13.60 21.68
CA ILE A 82 -21.35 -12.28 22.24
C ILE A 82 -22.54 -11.33 22.30
N TYR A 83 -23.34 -11.22 21.23
CA TYR A 83 -24.50 -10.33 21.19
C TYR A 83 -25.62 -10.74 22.14
N ASN A 84 -25.81 -12.04 22.38
CA ASN A 84 -26.84 -12.55 23.28
C ASN A 84 -26.42 -12.47 24.76
N THR A 85 -25.12 -12.34 25.04
CA THR A 85 -24.56 -12.19 26.40
C THR A 85 -24.34 -10.74 26.84
N ALA A 86 -24.65 -9.75 25.99
CA ALA A 86 -24.52 -8.31 26.26
C ALA A 86 -25.87 -7.68 26.62
#